data_AF-A0AAX3PC34-F1
#
_entry.id   AF-A0AAX3PC34-F1
#
_cell.length_a   1.000
_cell.length_b   1.000
_cell.length_c   1.000
_cell.angle_alpha   90.00
_cell.angle_beta   90.00
_cell.angle_gamma   90.00
#
_symmetry.space_group_name_H-M   'P 1'
#
loop_
_entity.id
_entity.type
_entity.pdbx_description
1 polymer ?
#
loop_
_entity_poly.entity_id
_entity_poly.type
_entity_poly.pdbx_seq_one_letter_code
_entity_poly.pdbx_strand_id
1 'polypeptide(L)'
;MSLAKTAFEHGIKDAEELLAHFDAMNANPPPPNAEVLKRAGLVMALTAWETYVEDRVTEGVQKRLAAVAGSYVGNFILKKLQVELCELYES
;
A
#
# COMPACT_ATOMS: atom_id res chain seq x y z
N MET A 1 -5.41 16.00 4.69
CA MET A 1 -4.92 14.61 4.81
C MET A 1 -4.90 14.02 3.41
N SER A 2 -3.84 13.37 2.96
CA SER A 2 -3.84 12.76 1.62
C SER A 2 -4.77 11.55 1.60
N LEU A 3 -5.45 11.32 0.47
CA LEU A 3 -6.35 10.19 0.28
C LEU A 3 -5.60 8.85 0.49
N ALA A 4 -4.36 8.79 0.03
CA ALA A 4 -3.43 7.68 0.25
C ALA A 4 -3.24 7.33 1.73
N LYS A 5 -3.10 8.34 2.61
CA LYS A 5 -2.92 8.12 4.04
C LYS A 5 -4.18 7.53 4.68
N THR A 6 -5.37 7.99 4.28
CA THR A 6 -6.63 7.46 4.78
C THR A 6 -6.85 6.01 4.31
N ALA A 7 -6.58 5.72 3.04
CA ALA A 7 -6.68 4.37 2.50
C ALA A 7 -5.71 3.39 3.19
N PHE A 8 -4.47 3.84 3.42
CA PHE A 8 -3.49 3.10 4.22
C PHE A 8 -3.99 2.78 5.63
N GLU A 9 -4.48 3.80 6.35
CA GLU A 9 -4.98 3.61 7.73
C GLU A 9 -6.14 2.61 7.79
N HIS A 10 -7.05 2.63 6.82
CA HIS A 10 -8.11 1.63 6.73
C HIS A 10 -7.55 0.23 6.46
N GLY A 11 -6.64 0.07 5.50
CA GLY A 11 -6.04 -1.23 5.18
C GLY A 11 -5.24 -1.84 6.34
N ILE A 12 -4.53 -1.02 7.11
CA ILE A 12 -3.84 -1.47 8.33
C ILE A 12 -4.86 -1.88 9.39
N LYS A 13 -5.91 -1.10 9.59
CA LYS A 13 -6.95 -1.42 10.57
C LYS A 13 -7.66 -2.72 10.24
N ASP A 14 -7.98 -2.97 8.98
CA ASP A 14 -8.61 -4.21 8.53
C ASP A 14 -7.67 -5.41 8.78
N ALA A 15 -6.36 -5.24 8.57
CA ALA A 15 -5.36 -6.26 8.90
C ALA A 15 -5.24 -6.52 10.41
N GLU A 16 -5.32 -5.48 11.24
CA GLU A 16 -5.36 -5.58 12.70
C GLU A 16 -6.62 -6.32 13.19
N GLU A 17 -7.79 -6.04 12.59
CA GLU A 17 -9.05 -6.73 12.89
C GLU A 17 -8.97 -8.22 12.53
N LEU A 18 -8.36 -8.58 11.40
CA LEU A 18 -8.09 -9.98 11.02
C LEU A 18 -7.19 -10.69 12.04
N LEU A 19 -6.17 -10.00 12.56
CA LEU A 19 -5.27 -10.55 13.59
C LEU A 19 -5.98 -10.71 14.94
N ALA A 20 -6.79 -9.73 15.35
CA ALA A 20 -7.59 -9.83 16.56
C ALA A 20 -8.60 -10.98 16.48
N HIS A 21 -9.19 -11.22 15.31
CA HIS A 21 -10.04 -12.39 15.06
C HIS A 21 -9.27 -13.71 15.13
N PHE A 22 -8.03 -13.74 14.62
CA PHE A 22 -7.15 -14.90 14.83
C PHE A 22 -6.93 -15.18 16.33
N ASP A 23 -6.53 -14.17 17.11
CA ASP A 23 -6.21 -14.33 18.53
C ASP A 23 -7.43 -14.79 19.34
N ALA A 24 -8.62 -14.28 19.02
CA ALA A 24 -9.88 -14.68 19.65
C ALA A 24 -10.29 -16.13 19.33
N MET A 25 -9.94 -16.64 18.14
CA MET A 25 -10.24 -18.01 17.71
C MET A 25 -9.15 -19.03 18.03
N ASN A 26 -8.02 -18.58 18.57
CA ASN A 26 -6.90 -19.43 18.92
C ASN A 26 -7.18 -20.21 20.23
N ALA A 27 -8.23 -21.03 20.22
CA ALA A 27 -8.51 -22.02 21.25
C ALA A 27 -7.62 -23.25 21.04
N ASN A 28 -7.15 -23.91 22.10
CA ASN A 28 -6.36 -25.13 21.96
C ASN A 28 -7.29 -26.34 21.68
N PRO A 29 -7.14 -27.05 20.55
CA PRO A 29 -6.17 -26.87 19.46
C PRO A 29 -6.63 -25.86 18.39
N PRO A 30 -5.70 -25.10 17.77
CA PRO A 30 -6.05 -24.07 16.80
C PRO A 30 -6.82 -24.65 15.62
N PRO A 31 -7.94 -24.03 15.20
CA PRO A 31 -8.66 -24.52 14.04
C PRO A 31 -7.82 -24.29 12.76
N PRO A 32 -7.87 -25.19 11.76
CA PRO A 32 -6.99 -25.14 10.57
C PRO A 32 -7.11 -23.85 9.74
N ASN A 33 -8.23 -23.14 9.87
CA ASN A 33 -8.50 -21.87 9.19
C ASN A 33 -7.80 -20.67 9.83
N ALA A 34 -7.26 -20.80 11.04
CA ALA A 34 -6.64 -19.69 11.77
C ALA A 34 -5.37 -19.18 11.05
N GLU A 35 -4.56 -20.05 10.46
CA GLU A 35 -3.39 -19.61 9.67
C GLU A 35 -3.76 -18.83 8.40
N VAL A 36 -4.95 -19.09 7.82
CA VAL A 36 -5.42 -18.35 6.63
C VAL A 36 -5.63 -16.88 6.98
N LEU A 37 -6.19 -16.60 8.17
CA LEU A 37 -6.42 -15.23 8.65
C LEU A 37 -5.11 -14.48 8.87
N LYS A 38 -4.11 -15.15 9.44
CA LYS A 38 -2.75 -14.58 9.56
C LYS A 38 -2.14 -14.23 8.20
N ARG A 39 -2.23 -15.14 7.23
CA ARG A 39 -1.72 -14.88 5.87
C ARG A 39 -2.50 -13.76 5.19
N ALA A 40 -3.82 -13.73 5.32
CA ALA A 40 -4.68 -12.69 4.75
C ALA A 40 -4.36 -11.31 5.35
N GLY A 41 -4.21 -11.21 6.67
CA GLY A 41 -3.84 -9.97 7.35
C GLY A 41 -2.46 -9.46 6.92
N LEU A 42 -1.47 -10.35 6.78
CA LEU A 42 -0.14 -9.96 6.29
C LEU A 42 -0.18 -9.43 4.86
N VAL A 43 -0.88 -10.12 3.95
CA VAL A 43 -1.05 -9.68 2.56
C VAL A 43 -1.75 -8.31 2.54
N MET A 44 -2.83 -8.14 3.29
CA MET A 44 -3.58 -6.89 3.36
C MET A 44 -2.73 -5.72 3.88
N ALA A 45 -1.93 -5.94 4.92
CA ALA A 45 -1.03 -4.92 5.45
C ALA A 45 0.09 -4.55 4.44
N LEU A 46 0.65 -5.55 3.74
CA LEU A 46 1.67 -5.32 2.71
C LEU A 46 1.11 -4.58 1.50
N THR A 47 -0.07 -4.98 1.02
CA THR A 47 -0.75 -4.29 -0.09
C THR A 47 -1.11 -2.85 0.28
N ALA A 48 -1.63 -2.61 1.49
CA ALA A 48 -1.91 -1.26 1.96
C ALA A 48 -0.63 -0.39 1.99
N TRP A 49 0.48 -0.96 2.47
CA TRP A 49 1.78 -0.28 2.49
C TRP A 49 2.31 0.05 1.09
N GLU A 50 2.24 -0.90 0.17
CA GLU A 50 2.70 -0.74 -1.22
C GLU A 50 1.95 0.41 -1.92
N THR A 51 0.62 0.39 -1.87
CA THR A 51 -0.21 1.47 -2.44
C THR A 51 0.08 2.82 -1.79
N TYR A 52 0.29 2.86 -0.47
CA TYR A 52 0.62 4.10 0.23
C TYR A 52 1.95 4.70 -0.24
N VAL A 53 2.98 3.87 -0.40
CA VAL A 53 4.30 4.33 -0.86
C VAL A 53 4.21 4.87 -2.29
N GLU A 54 3.55 4.16 -3.20
CA GLU A 54 3.35 4.58 -4.58
C GLU A 54 2.68 5.97 -4.66
N ASP A 55 1.56 6.13 -3.96
CA ASP A 55 0.82 7.38 -3.93
C ASP A 55 1.66 8.52 -3.33
N ARG A 56 2.40 8.25 -2.25
CA ARG A 56 3.21 9.26 -1.57
C ARG A 56 4.39 9.74 -2.40
N VAL A 57 5.01 8.84 -3.16
CA VAL A 57 6.08 9.19 -4.10
C VAL A 57 5.51 9.99 -5.26
N THR A 58 4.39 9.54 -5.83
CA THR A 58 3.71 10.23 -6.94
C THR A 58 3.28 11.64 -6.55
N GLU A 59 2.62 11.80 -5.40
CA GLU A 59 2.25 13.12 -4.87
C GLU A 59 3.47 14.01 -4.63
N GLY A 60 4.56 13.43 -4.10
CA GLY A 60 5.80 14.17 -3.82
C GLY A 60 6.46 14.69 -5.09
N VAL A 61 6.52 13.86 -6.13
CA VAL A 61 7.08 14.23 -7.43
C VAL A 61 6.20 15.25 -8.14
N GLN A 62 4.88 15.07 -8.15
CA GLN A 62 3.94 16.05 -8.71
C GLN A 62 4.06 17.43 -8.05
N LYS A 63 4.15 17.48 -6.71
CA LYS A 63 4.35 18.74 -5.97
C LYS A 63 5.66 19.43 -6.33
N ARG A 64 6.76 18.67 -6.50
CA ARG A 64 8.08 19.22 -6.89
C ARG A 64 8.11 19.67 -8.34
N LEU A 65 7.41 18.97 -9.22
CA LEU A 65 7.33 19.30 -10.65
C LEU A 65 6.27 20.34 -10.98
N ALA A 66 5.48 20.80 -10.01
CA ALA A 66 4.42 21.78 -10.22
C ALA A 66 4.91 23.05 -10.95
N ALA A 67 6.11 23.53 -10.63
CA ALA A 67 6.70 24.72 -11.27
C ALA A 67 7.11 24.49 -12.74
N VAL A 68 7.30 23.23 -13.15
CA VAL A 68 7.70 22.82 -14.50
C VAL A 68 6.64 21.95 -15.17
N ALA A 69 5.40 21.99 -14.67
CA ALA A 69 4.28 21.21 -15.19
C ALA A 69 4.01 21.57 -16.65
N GLY A 70 3.85 20.56 -17.51
CA GLY A 70 3.67 20.75 -18.96
C GLY A 70 4.96 20.98 -19.74
N SER A 71 6.11 21.14 -19.08
CA SER A 71 7.41 21.14 -19.76
C SER A 71 7.82 19.73 -20.19
N TYR A 72 8.69 19.65 -21.20
CA TYR A 72 9.28 18.39 -21.65
C TYR A 72 9.98 17.64 -20.49
N VAL A 73 10.72 18.37 -19.65
CA VAL A 73 11.44 17.81 -18.50
C VAL A 73 10.47 17.28 -17.45
N GLY A 74 9.41 18.04 -17.13
CA GLY A 74 8.38 17.60 -16.18
C GLY A 74 7.67 16.32 -16.66
N ASN A 75 7.27 16.28 -17.93
CA ASN A 75 6.63 15.11 -18.53
C ASN A 75 7.56 13.89 -18.60
N PHE A 76 8.85 14.10 -18.88
CA PHE A 76 9.84 13.04 -18.89
C PHE A 76 10.00 12.40 -17.51
N ILE A 77 10.15 13.21 -16.45
CA ILE A 77 10.33 12.71 -15.09
C ILE A 77 9.08 11.95 -14.61
N LEU A 78 7.87 12.47 -14.89
CA LEU A 78 6.63 11.78 -14.55
C LEU A 78 6.50 10.43 -15.26
N LYS A 79 6.82 10.38 -16.55
CA LYS A 79 6.77 9.14 -17.33
C LYS A 79 7.81 8.13 -16.84
N LYS A 80 9.02 8.59 -16.49
CA LYS A 80 10.08 7.73 -15.97
C LYS A 80 9.69 7.12 -14.62
N LEU A 81 9.12 7.94 -13.72
CA LEU A 81 8.59 7.47 -12.44
C LEU A 81 7.52 6.40 -12.65
N GLN A 82 6.58 6.61 -13.58
CA GLN A 82 5.51 5.64 -13.84
C GLN A 82 6.04 4.30 -14.37
N VAL A 83 7.09 4.32 -15.21
CA VAL A 83 7.75 3.10 -15.69
C VAL A 83 8.41 2.36 -14.53
N GLU A 84 9.17 3.06 -13.68
CA GLU A 84 9.86 2.44 -12.55
C GLU A 84 8.89 1.87 -11.51
N LEU A 85 7.77 2.57 -11.24
CA LEU A 85 6.72 2.04 -10.38
C LEU A 85 6.09 0.76 -10.97
N CYS A 86 5.87 0.71 -12.28
CA CYS A 86 5.31 -0.47 -12.95
C CYS A 86 6.28 -1.67 -12.92
N GLU A 87 7.59 -1.42 -13.07
CA GLU A 87 8.63 -2.46 -12.99
C GLU A 87 8.68 -3.12 -11.60
N LEU A 88 8.37 -2.39 -10.52
CA LEU A 88 8.33 -2.95 -9.15
C LEU A 88 7.24 -4.01 -8.97
N TYR A 89 6.13 -3.92 -9.72
CA TYR A 89 5.04 -4.91 -9.66
C TYR A 89 5.33 -6.17 -10.49
N GLU A 90 6.31 -6.13 -11.39
CA GLU A 90 6.69 -7.26 -12.25
C GLU A 90 7.89 -8.07 -11.71
N SER A 91 8.52 -7.62 -10.61
CA SER A 91 9.69 -8.25 -9.97
C SER A 91 9.37 -9.11 -8.76
#